data_AF-A0A9D1L2X4-F1
#
_entry.id   AF-A0A9D1L2X4-F1
#
_cell.length_a   1.000
_cell.length_b   1.000
_cell.length_c   1.000
_cell.angle_alpha   90.00
_cell.angle_beta   90.00
_cell.angle_gamma   90.00
#
_symmetry.space_group_name_H-M   'P 1'
#
loop_
_entity.id
_entity.type
_entity.pdbx_description
1 polymer ?
#
loop_
_entity_poly.entity_id
_entity_poly.type
_entity_poly.pdbx_seq_one_letter_code
_entity_poly.pdbx_strand_id
1 'polypeptide(L)'
;MRGLILVEHDLYSVADRLKEIDPRYELFYNPALGRYEIHVSGALQMTVQGGVPDARTVARVRETRVERAEAVMREIERANAAARAAAEKNALDRAHNLCEKEGLCL
;
A
#
# COMPACT_ATOMS: atom_id res chain seq x y z
N MET A 1 -24.70 -10.99 -2.22
CA MET A 1 -24.69 -10.28 -0.93
C MET A 1 -25.95 -10.59 -0.10
N ARG A 2 -26.24 -11.86 0.21
CA ARG A 2 -27.41 -12.20 1.04
C ARG A 2 -26.99 -12.15 2.51
N GLY A 3 -27.71 -11.40 3.34
CA GLY A 3 -27.51 -11.34 4.78
C GLY A 3 -26.46 -10.35 5.28
N LEU A 4 -25.85 -9.53 4.40
CA LEU A 4 -25.04 -8.39 4.83
C LEU A 4 -25.96 -7.20 5.14
N ILE A 5 -25.61 -6.44 6.17
CA ILE A 5 -26.34 -5.24 6.58
C ILE A 5 -25.52 -4.03 6.16
N LEU A 6 -26.07 -3.17 5.29
CA LEU A 6 -25.41 -1.93 4.89
C LEU A 6 -25.34 -0.99 6.10
N VAL A 7 -24.18 -0.38 6.31
CA VAL A 7 -23.93 0.60 7.36
C VAL A 7 -23.79 1.96 6.69
N GLU A 8 -24.88 2.72 6.69
CA GLU A 8 -24.89 4.07 6.09
C GLU A 8 -24.44 5.14 7.09
N HIS A 9 -24.73 4.92 8.37
CA HIS A 9 -24.37 5.83 9.46
C HIS A 9 -23.79 5.05 10.63
N ASP A 10 -22.60 5.43 11.07
CA ASP A 10 -21.91 4.86 12.23
C ASP A 10 -21.40 5.96 13.17
N LEU A 11 -21.05 5.56 14.40
CA LEU A 11 -20.65 6.47 15.48
C LEU A 11 -19.48 7.39 15.11
N TYR A 12 -18.58 6.95 14.24
CA TYR A 12 -17.36 7.68 13.88
C TYR A 12 -17.38 8.16 12.41
N SER A 13 -18.55 8.12 11.76
CA SER A 13 -18.77 8.48 10.36
C SER A 13 -17.78 7.78 9.41
N VAL A 14 -17.38 6.55 9.73
CA VAL A 14 -16.45 5.76 8.92
C VAL A 14 -17.03 5.48 7.55
N ALA A 15 -18.33 5.16 7.45
CA ALA A 15 -19.02 4.93 6.18
C ALA A 15 -18.88 6.14 5.23
N ASP A 16 -19.10 7.35 5.72
CA ASP A 16 -18.96 8.58 4.94
C ASP A 16 -17.49 8.86 4.59
N ARG A 17 -16.57 8.70 5.54
CA ARG A 17 -15.14 8.90 5.32
C ARG A 17 -14.52 7.91 4.34
N LEU A 18 -15.09 6.70 4.22
CA LEU A 18 -14.71 5.75 3.18
C LEU A 18 -15.13 6.28 1.80
N LYS A 19 -16.32 6.86 1.66
CA LYS A 19 -16.80 7.46 0.41
C LYS A 19 -15.97 8.67 -0.02
N GLU A 20 -15.38 9.42 0.93
CA GLU A 20 -14.39 10.48 0.62
C GLU A 20 -13.12 9.93 -0.05
N ILE A 21 -12.74 8.68 0.24
CA ILE A 21 -11.58 8.03 -0.37
C ILE A 21 -11.94 7.48 -1.76
N ASP A 22 -13.05 6.75 -1.85
CA ASP A 22 -13.61 6.29 -3.11
C ASP A 22 -15.14 6.21 -2.95
N PRO A 23 -15.93 6.94 -3.77
CA PRO A 23 -17.39 6.94 -3.68
C PRO A 23 -18.04 5.56 -3.81
N ARG A 24 -17.32 4.57 -4.36
CA ARG A 24 -17.80 3.20 -4.53
C ARG A 24 -17.61 2.32 -3.29
N TYR A 25 -16.94 2.81 -2.25
CA TYR A 25 -16.78 2.04 -1.01
C TYR A 25 -18.10 1.96 -0.24
N GLU A 26 -18.44 0.73 0.15
CA GLU A 26 -19.61 0.42 0.96
C GLU A 26 -19.18 -0.36 2.20
N LEU A 27 -19.62 0.10 3.36
CA LEU A 27 -19.37 -0.56 4.64
C LEU A 27 -20.56 -1.47 4.99
N PHE A 28 -20.28 -2.73 5.26
CA PHE A 28 -21.26 -3.73 5.62
C PHE A 28 -20.93 -4.36 6.98
N TYR A 29 -21.95 -4.75 7.73
CA TYR A 29 -21.83 -5.68 8.84
C TYR A 29 -22.26 -7.08 8.38
N ASN A 30 -21.40 -8.07 8.60
CA ASN A 30 -21.66 -9.47 8.33
C ASN A 30 -22.07 -10.18 9.64
N PRO A 31 -23.37 -10.40 9.88
CA PRO A 31 -23.86 -11.02 11.11
C PRO A 31 -23.47 -12.49 11.23
N ALA A 32 -23.26 -13.19 10.10
CA ALA A 32 -22.84 -14.59 10.13
C ALA A 32 -21.40 -14.76 10.65
N LEU A 33 -20.55 -13.75 10.45
CA LEU A 33 -19.14 -13.77 10.84
C LEU A 33 -18.82 -12.78 11.97
N GLY A 34 -19.81 -12.03 12.45
CA GLY A 34 -19.67 -11.06 13.54
C GLY A 34 -18.64 -9.97 13.27
N ARG A 35 -18.53 -9.49 12.02
CA ARG A 35 -17.48 -8.53 11.64
C ARG A 35 -17.95 -7.53 10.59
N TYR A 36 -17.24 -6.42 10.48
CA TYR A 36 -17.45 -5.44 9.42
C TYR A 36 -16.58 -5.73 8.21
N GLU A 37 -17.11 -5.41 7.04
CA GLU A 37 -16.52 -5.68 5.73
C GLU A 37 -16.70 -4.45 4.83
N ILE A 38 -15.66 -4.12 4.08
CA ILE A 38 -15.67 -3.03 3.10
C ILE A 38 -15.69 -3.67 1.71
N HIS A 39 -16.69 -3.29 0.93
CA HIS A 39 -16.89 -3.79 -0.42
C HIS A 39 -16.76 -2.65 -1.43
N VAL A 40 -16.41 -3.01 -2.66
CA VAL A 40 -16.42 -2.12 -3.83
C VAL A 40 -17.17 -2.83 -4.94
N SER A 41 -18.25 -2.23 -5.44
CA SER A 41 -19.03 -2.77 -6.54
C SER A 41 -19.45 -4.24 -6.33
N GLY A 42 -19.80 -4.59 -5.09
CA GLY A 42 -20.23 -5.93 -4.69
C GLY A 42 -19.13 -6.97 -4.44
N ALA A 43 -17.85 -6.60 -4.53
CA ALA A 43 -16.71 -7.45 -4.18
C ALA A 43 -16.08 -7.04 -2.86
N LEU A 44 -15.72 -8.03 -2.03
CA LEU A 44 -15.03 -7.81 -0.75
C LEU A 44 -13.62 -7.25 -1.02
N GLN A 45 -13.36 -6.02 -0.55
CA GLN A 45 -12.05 -5.39 -0.64
C GLN A 45 -11.23 -5.61 0.62
N MET A 46 -11.85 -5.43 1.79
CA MET A 46 -11.14 -5.49 3.07
C MET A 46 -12.08 -5.91 4.20
N THR A 47 -11.56 -6.67 5.15
CA THR A 47 -12.25 -6.95 6.43
C THR A 47 -11.75 -6.00 7.51
N VAL A 48 -12.65 -5.52 8.36
CA VAL A 48 -12.30 -4.64 9.48
C VAL A 48 -11.82 -5.51 10.64
N GLN A 49 -10.61 -5.22 11.14
CA GLN A 49 -10.03 -5.93 12.28
C GLN A 49 -10.28 -5.15 13.58
N GLY A 50 -10.59 -5.86 14.66
CA GLY A 50 -10.71 -5.26 15.99
C GLY A 50 -12.11 -4.77 16.39
N GLY A 51 -13.16 -5.19 15.67
CA GLY A 51 -14.55 -4.93 16.04
C GLY A 51 -15.15 -3.74 15.30
N VAL A 52 -15.60 -2.72 16.04
CA VAL A 52 -16.29 -1.55 15.48
C VAL A 52 -15.32 -0.72 14.62
N PRO A 53 -15.71 -0.33 13.40
CA PRO A 53 -14.89 0.50 12.53
C PRO A 53 -14.57 1.83 13.19
N ASP A 54 -13.32 2.28 13.04
CA ASP A 54 -12.81 3.53 13.61
C ASP A 54 -11.84 4.22 12.63
N ALA A 55 -11.16 5.27 13.10
CA ALA A 55 -10.18 5.99 12.29
C ALA A 55 -9.03 5.11 11.74
N ARG A 56 -8.68 4.00 12.42
CA ARG A 56 -7.65 3.06 11.95
C ARG A 56 -8.12 2.28 10.74
N THR A 57 -9.42 2.01 10.65
CA THR A 57 -10.02 1.37 9.47
C THR A 57 -9.83 2.24 8.23
N VAL A 58 -10.14 3.54 8.35
CA VAL A 58 -9.98 4.51 7.25
C VAL A 58 -8.51 4.65 6.86
N ALA A 59 -7.59 4.76 7.84
CA ALA A 59 -6.15 4.82 7.58
C ALA A 59 -5.67 3.59 6.79
N ARG A 60 -6.10 2.40 7.21
CA ARG A 60 -5.70 1.15 6.56
C ARG A 60 -6.22 1.03 5.13
N VAL A 61 -7.45 1.46 4.84
CA VAL A 61 -7.96 1.53 3.47
C VAL A 61 -7.06 2.39 2.58
N ARG A 62 -6.63 3.56 3.08
CA ARG A 62 -5.71 4.44 2.34
C ARG A 62 -4.35 3.79 2.10
N GLU A 63 -3.85 3.03 3.07
CA GLU A 63 -2.56 2.33 2.97
C GLU A 63 -2.61 1.15 1.99
N THR A 64 -3.71 0.40 1.94
CA THR A 64 -3.82 -0.80 1.09
C THR A 64 -4.34 -0.50 -0.31
N ARG A 65 -4.60 0.77 -0.67
CA ARG A 65 -5.03 1.13 -2.03
C ARG A 65 -3.93 0.85 -3.05
N VAL A 66 -4.33 0.30 -4.19
CA VAL A 66 -3.44 -0.05 -5.33
C VAL A 66 -2.65 1.17 -5.82
N GLU A 67 -3.23 2.36 -5.76
CA GLU A 67 -2.53 3.62 -6.09
C GLU A 67 -1.28 3.85 -5.22
N ARG A 68 -1.29 3.39 -3.96
CA ARG A 68 -0.10 3.39 -3.09
C ARG A 68 0.86 2.27 -3.47
N ALA A 69 0.37 1.12 -3.92
CA ALA A 69 1.23 0.04 -4.42
C ALA A 69 2.06 0.51 -5.63
N GLU A 70 1.49 1.30 -6.55
CA GLU A 70 2.27 1.92 -7.63
C GLU A 70 3.31 2.91 -7.13
N ALA A 71 2.98 3.73 -6.12
CA ALA A 71 3.93 4.66 -5.52
C ALA A 71 5.11 3.91 -4.87
N VAL A 72 4.82 2.82 -4.16
CA VAL A 72 5.83 1.93 -3.56
C VAL A 72 6.68 1.26 -4.64
N MET A 73 6.08 0.77 -5.72
CA MET A 73 6.82 0.17 -6.84
C MET A 73 7.77 1.19 -7.48
N ARG A 74 7.31 2.42 -7.72
CA ARG A 74 8.13 3.52 -8.22
C ARG A 74 9.29 3.86 -7.28
N GLU A 75 9.09 3.80 -5.97
CA GLU A 75 10.15 4.01 -4.99
C GLU A 75 11.21 2.91 -5.04
N ILE A 76 10.78 1.64 -5.14
CA ILE A 76 11.66 0.48 -5.31
C ILE A 76 12.51 0.62 -6.59
N GLU A 77 11.89 1.01 -7.71
CA GLU A 77 12.61 1.22 -8.96
C GLU A 77 13.66 2.33 -8.86
N ARG A 78 13.33 3.46 -8.22
CA ARG A 78 14.31 4.55 -7.98
C ARG A 78 15.46 4.09 -7.10
N ALA A 79 15.18 3.37 -6.03
CA ALA A 79 16.21 2.83 -5.14
C ALA A 79 17.13 1.84 -5.88
N ASN A 80 16.56 0.96 -6.71
CA ASN A 80 17.33 0.03 -7.54
C ASN A 80 18.20 0.75 -8.58
N ALA A 81 17.69 1.81 -9.21
CA ALA A 81 18.47 2.61 -10.15
C ALA A 81 19.67 3.28 -9.47
N ALA A 82 19.46 3.88 -8.29
CA ALA A 82 20.53 4.48 -7.50
C ALA A 82 21.58 3.45 -7.06
N ALA A 83 21.14 2.26 -6.63
CA ALA A 83 22.04 1.18 -6.24
C ALA A 83 22.90 0.67 -7.42
N ARG A 84 22.32 0.55 -8.61
CA ARG A 84 23.06 0.16 -9.83
C ARG A 84 24.13 1.19 -10.19
N ALA A 85 23.79 2.49 -10.20
CA ALA A 85 24.73 3.56 -10.50
C ALA A 85 25.89 3.61 -9.48
N ALA A 86 25.59 3.43 -8.20
CA ALA A 86 26.62 3.35 -7.16
C ALA A 86 27.52 2.12 -7.32
N ALA A 87 26.96 0.97 -7.69
CA ALA A 87 27.73 -0.25 -7.92
C ALA A 87 28.68 -0.12 -9.13
N GLU A 88 28.21 0.49 -10.21
CA GLU A 88 29.01 0.74 -11.42
C GLU A 88 30.17 1.70 -11.13
N LYS A 89 29.90 2.82 -10.46
CA LYS A 89 30.95 3.76 -10.03
C LYS A 89 31.99 3.07 -9.16
N ASN A 90 31.55 2.30 -8.17
CA ASN A 90 32.45 1.56 -7.29
C ASN A 90 33.27 0.50 -8.04
N ALA A 91 32.72 -0.11 -9.10
CA ALA A 91 33.45 -1.07 -9.93
C ALA A 91 34.55 -0.37 -10.75
N LEU A 92 34.25 0.79 -11.34
CA LEU A 92 35.23 1.63 -12.04
C LEU A 92 36.33 2.13 -11.11
N ASP A 93 35.96 2.67 -9.94
CA ASP A 93 36.93 3.15 -8.95
C ASP A 93 37.84 2.00 -8.48
N ARG A 94 37.29 0.79 -8.28
CA ARG A 94 38.09 -0.40 -7.96
C ARG A 94 39.03 -0.78 -9.11
N ALA A 95 38.55 -0.79 -10.35
CA ALA A 95 39.36 -1.11 -11.52
C ALA A 95 40.51 -0.10 -11.70
N HIS A 96 40.24 1.20 -11.53
CA HIS A 96 41.24 2.26 -11.57
C HIS A 96 42.30 2.06 -10.48
N ASN A 97 41.87 1.85 -9.23
CA ASN A 97 42.77 1.63 -8.10
C ASN A 97 43.63 0.35 -8.26
N LEU A 98 43.11 -0.69 -8.91
CA LEU A 98 43.88 -1.89 -9.25
C LEU A 98 44.92 -1.59 -10.34
N CYS A 99 44.54 -0.86 -11.39
CA CYS A 99 45.43 -0.49 -12.47
C CYS A 99 46.59 0.40 -12.00
N GLU A 100 46.32 1.36 -11.10
CA GLU A 100 47.34 2.19 -10.46
C GLU A 100 48.28 1.37 -9.56
N LYS A 101 47.76 0.40 -8.80
CA LYS A 101 48.57 -0.45 -7.91
C LYS A 101 49.46 -1.44 -8.67
N GLU A 102 49.00 -1.95 -9.81
CA GLU A 102 49.76 -2.88 -10.63
C GLU A 102 50.68 -2.19 -11.66
N GLY A 103 50.70 -0.86 -11.70
CA GLY A 103 51.59 -0.10 -12.58
C GLY A 103 51.30 -0.27 -14.07
N LEU A 104 50.06 -0.64 -14.41
CA LEU A 104 49.62 -0.98 -15.78
C LEU A 104 49.11 0.23 -16.58
N CYS A 105 48.94 1.39 -15.94
CA CYS A 105 48.72 2.65 -16.66
C CYS A 105 50.08 3.22 -17.12
N LEU A 106 50.28 3.29 -18.44
CA LEU A 106 51.37 4.02 -19.11
C LEU A 106 51.22 5.53 -18.94
#